data_AF-T1CAB0-F1
#
_entry.id   AF-T1CAB0-F1
#
_cell.length_a   1.000
_cell.length_b   1.000
_cell.length_c   1.000
_cell.angle_alpha   90.00
_cell.angle_beta   90.00
_cell.angle_gamma   90.00
#
_symmetry.space_group_name_H-M   'P 1'
#
loop_
_entity.id
_entity.type
_entity.pdbx_description
1 polymer ?
#
loop_
_entity_poly.entity_id
_entity_poly.type
_entity_poly.pdbx_seq_one_letter_code
_entity_poly.pdbx_strand_id
1 'polypeptide(L)'
;MKYIDTLVGDENISDYLNKNVSRHASEVINLLTIPRTDEDIAASLDLKINAVRRILNIMQGYGITNYTVSKNNEGWLSFAWYINTNKVPQFFDYVKSASTDKTVLKDDCNDYFVCNSCYDENKFIFTFDAAYESNFRCNVCNKQLSRIDREKANTLISGAGDSKQQKQLPSNETANANLF
;
A
#
# COMPACT_ATOMS: atom_id res chain seq x y z
N MET A 1 14.14 -9.16 19.06
CA MET A 1 13.28 -10.35 18.84
C MET A 1 11.83 -10.09 19.23
N LYS A 2 11.48 -9.89 20.50
CA LYS A 2 10.07 -9.72 20.96
C LYS A 2 9.16 -8.86 20.06
N TYR A 3 9.64 -7.70 19.59
CA TYR A 3 8.83 -6.81 18.72
C TYR A 3 8.65 -7.29 17.29
N ILE A 4 9.61 -8.03 16.72
CA ILE A 4 9.47 -8.65 15.39
C ILE A 4 8.42 -9.76 15.46
N ASP A 5 8.52 -10.61 16.48
CA ASP A 5 7.54 -11.67 16.73
C ASP A 5 6.14 -11.08 16.94
N THR A 6 6.03 -9.89 17.55
CA THR A 6 4.74 -9.21 17.71
C THR A 6 4.25 -8.60 16.39
N LEU A 7 5.12 -7.95 15.61
CA LEU A 7 4.76 -7.33 14.32
C LEU A 7 4.29 -8.36 13.28
N VAL A 8 4.91 -9.53 13.26
CA VAL A 8 4.61 -10.59 12.30
C VAL A 8 3.57 -11.57 12.86
N GLY A 9 3.54 -11.79 14.17
CA GLY A 9 2.64 -12.72 14.82
C GLY A 9 1.24 -12.17 15.12
N ASP A 10 1.05 -10.85 15.19
CA ASP A 10 -0.29 -10.26 15.29
C ASP A 10 -0.93 -10.20 13.89
N GLU A 11 -2.05 -10.92 13.72
CA GLU A 11 -2.75 -11.03 12.44
C GLU A 11 -3.24 -9.66 11.94
N ASN A 12 -3.75 -8.79 12.81
CA ASN A 12 -4.24 -7.48 12.39
C ASN A 12 -3.10 -6.59 11.89
N ILE A 13 -1.95 -6.65 12.57
CA ILE A 13 -0.77 -5.85 12.23
C ILE A 13 -0.12 -6.37 10.95
N SER A 14 0.11 -7.68 10.86
CA SER A 14 0.71 -8.31 9.68
C SER A 14 -0.18 -8.13 8.45
N ASP A 15 -1.50 -8.29 8.58
CA ASP A 15 -2.45 -8.08 7.50
C ASP A 15 -2.54 -6.59 7.10
N TYR A 16 -2.50 -5.68 8.07
CA TYR A 16 -2.38 -4.24 7.77
C TYR A 16 -1.12 -3.94 6.96
N LEU A 17 0.04 -4.45 7.37
CA LEU A 17 1.31 -4.21 6.69
C LEU A 17 1.32 -4.81 5.28
N ASN A 18 0.83 -6.03 5.13
CA ASN A 18 0.80 -6.68 3.82
C ASN A 18 -0.15 -5.97 2.84
N LYS A 19 -1.28 -5.44 3.34
CA LYS A 19 -2.25 -4.68 2.55
C LYS A 19 -1.83 -3.23 2.27
N ASN A 20 -1.17 -2.55 3.21
CA ASN A 20 -0.89 -1.09 3.13
C ASN A 20 0.55 -0.76 2.72
N VAL A 21 1.49 -1.71 2.86
CA VAL A 21 2.91 -1.52 2.51
C VAL A 21 3.27 -2.33 1.27
N SER A 22 3.18 -3.66 1.38
CA SER A 22 3.52 -4.64 0.34
C SER A 22 3.23 -6.05 0.85
N ARG A 23 2.83 -6.97 -0.02
CA ARG A 23 2.70 -8.41 0.31
C ARG A 23 3.96 -9.05 0.93
N HIS A 24 5.13 -8.44 0.70
CA HIS A 24 6.43 -8.89 1.22
C HIS A 24 6.82 -8.21 2.54
N ALA A 25 5.95 -7.40 3.14
CA ALA A 25 6.29 -6.60 4.32
C ALA A 25 6.70 -7.47 5.51
N SER A 26 5.94 -8.54 5.79
CA SER A 26 6.27 -9.49 6.87
C SER A 26 7.63 -10.17 6.66
N GLU A 27 7.96 -10.54 5.42
CA GLU A 27 9.23 -11.19 5.08
C GLU A 27 10.42 -10.24 5.27
N VAL A 28 10.27 -8.98 4.86
CA VAL A 28 11.28 -7.94 5.11
C VAL A 28 11.48 -7.73 6.61
N ILE A 29 10.41 -7.65 7.39
CA ILE A 29 10.50 -7.49 8.86
C ILE A 29 11.24 -8.68 9.51
N ASN A 30 10.98 -9.90 9.06
CA ASN A 30 11.66 -11.10 9.56
C ASN A 30 13.18 -11.08 9.31
N LEU A 31 13.63 -10.50 8.20
CA LEU A 31 15.06 -10.36 7.90
C LEU A 31 15.76 -9.31 8.76
N LEU A 32 15.02 -8.36 9.33
CA LEU A 32 15.53 -7.29 10.17
C LEU A 32 15.69 -7.68 11.66
N THR A 33 15.80 -8.99 11.94
CA THR A 33 16.25 -9.50 13.25
C THR A 33 17.65 -9.03 13.62
N ILE A 34 18.46 -8.74 12.59
CA ILE A 34 19.73 -8.02 12.66
C ILE A 34 19.72 -6.87 11.64
N PRO A 35 20.50 -5.81 11.84
CA PRO A 35 20.60 -4.75 10.86
C PRO A 35 21.11 -5.27 9.51
N ARG A 36 20.46 -4.88 8.40
CA ARG A 36 20.80 -5.33 7.04
C ARG A 36 20.71 -4.20 6.02
N THR A 37 21.49 -4.28 4.95
CA THR A 37 21.34 -3.36 3.82
C THR A 37 20.13 -3.72 2.96
N ASP A 38 19.64 -2.75 2.19
CA ASP A 38 18.60 -2.97 1.20
C ASP A 38 19.05 -3.90 0.08
N GLU A 39 20.33 -3.91 -0.28
CA GLU A 39 20.94 -4.91 -1.17
C GLU A 39 20.83 -6.34 -0.58
N ASP A 40 21.19 -6.52 0.69
CA ASP A 40 21.14 -7.84 1.35
C ASP A 40 19.71 -8.38 1.44
N ILE A 41 18.76 -7.51 1.74
CA ILE A 41 17.33 -7.87 1.83
C ILE A 41 16.80 -8.23 0.43
N ALA A 42 17.15 -7.44 -0.59
CA ALA A 42 16.77 -7.69 -1.98
C ALA A 42 17.29 -9.05 -2.47
N ALA A 43 18.56 -9.36 -2.19
CA ALA A 43 19.16 -10.64 -2.53
C ALA A 43 18.51 -11.81 -1.77
N SER A 44 18.20 -11.62 -0.48
CA SER A 44 17.61 -12.67 0.36
C SER A 44 16.18 -13.05 -0.04
N LEU A 45 15.41 -12.10 -0.58
CA LEU A 45 14.00 -12.29 -0.98
C LEU A 45 13.81 -12.43 -2.50
N ASP A 46 14.88 -12.41 -3.28
CA ASP A 46 14.85 -12.33 -4.75
C ASP A 46 13.95 -11.19 -5.27
N LEU A 47 14.07 -10.02 -4.61
CA LEU A 47 13.31 -8.81 -4.95
C LEU A 47 14.20 -7.81 -5.66
N LYS A 48 13.60 -6.99 -6.52
CA LYS A 48 14.29 -5.80 -7.05
C LYS A 48 14.59 -4.84 -5.90
N ILE A 49 15.81 -4.33 -5.84
CA ILE A 49 16.25 -3.41 -4.77
C ILE A 49 15.34 -2.21 -4.57
N ASN A 50 14.80 -1.65 -5.65
CA ASN A 50 13.87 -0.51 -5.58
C ASN A 50 12.55 -0.88 -4.88
N ALA A 51 12.09 -2.13 -4.98
CA ALA A 51 10.91 -2.60 -4.27
C ALA A 51 11.19 -2.70 -2.76
N VAL A 52 12.37 -3.19 -2.39
CA VAL A 52 12.82 -3.25 -0.99
C VAL A 52 12.96 -1.85 -0.40
N ARG A 53 13.63 -0.92 -1.09
CA ARG A 53 13.73 0.49 -0.68
C ARG A 53 12.37 1.13 -0.43
N ARG A 54 11.40 0.88 -1.31
CA ARG A 54 10.03 1.36 -1.13
C ARG A 54 9.40 0.82 0.15
N ILE A 55 9.50 -0.50 0.39
CA ILE A 55 8.96 -1.14 1.59
C ILE A 55 9.58 -0.53 2.85
N LEU A 56 10.90 -0.41 2.89
CA LEU A 56 11.65 0.15 4.02
C LEU A 56 11.31 1.62 4.29
N ASN A 57 11.19 2.44 3.24
CA ASN A 57 10.82 3.85 3.37
C ASN A 57 9.39 4.04 3.87
N ILE A 58 8.42 3.24 3.39
CA ILE A 58 7.04 3.29 3.89
C ILE A 58 7.00 2.90 5.37
N MET A 59 7.68 1.81 5.73
CA MET A 59 7.76 1.38 7.13
C MET A 59 8.47 2.42 8.01
N GLN A 60 9.42 3.18 7.47
CA GLN A 60 10.06 4.28 8.18
C GLN A 60 9.09 5.43 8.41
N GLY A 61 8.20 5.70 7.45
CA GLY A 61 7.09 6.66 7.62
C GLY A 61 6.16 6.29 8.78
N TYR A 62 5.92 5.00 9.01
CA TYR A 62 5.20 4.49 10.18
C TYR A 62 6.06 4.42 11.46
N GLY A 63 7.35 4.75 11.37
CA GLY A 63 8.31 4.63 12.45
C GLY A 63 8.74 3.20 12.78
N ILE A 64 8.38 2.21 11.95
CA ILE A 64 8.70 0.78 12.18
C ILE A 64 10.16 0.49 11.89
N THR A 65 10.71 1.08 10.82
CA THR A 65 12.11 0.93 10.41
C THR A 65 12.88 2.22 10.59
N ASN A 66 14.19 2.10 10.78
CA ASN A 66 15.14 3.19 10.69
C ASN A 66 16.46 2.65 10.13
N TYR A 67 17.44 3.50 9.86
CA TYR A 67 18.75 3.08 9.34
C TYR A 67 19.90 3.76 10.08
N THR A 68 21.05 3.10 10.09
CA THR A 68 22.34 3.71 10.42
C THR A 68 23.15 3.92 9.14
N VAL A 69 23.93 5.00 9.12
CA VAL A 69 24.81 5.32 7.99
C VAL A 69 26.24 4.99 8.40
N SER A 70 26.93 4.22 7.57
CA SER A 70 28.36 3.97 7.71
C SER A 70 29.08 4.41 6.43
N LYS A 71 30.34 4.83 6.57
CA LYS A 71 31.18 5.23 5.45
C LYS A 71 32.39 4.30 5.39
N ASN A 72 32.64 3.69 4.23
CA ASN A 72 33.83 2.86 4.04
C ASN A 72 35.08 3.72 3.76
N ASN A 73 36.25 3.10 3.72
CA ASN A 73 37.54 3.78 3.49
C ASN A 73 37.63 4.47 2.12
N GLU A 74 36.88 3.99 1.13
CA GLU A 74 36.79 4.55 -0.23
C GLU A 74 35.79 5.72 -0.32
N GLY A 75 35.04 5.97 0.75
CA GLY A 75 34.11 7.07 0.89
C GLY A 75 32.66 6.75 0.51
N TRP A 76 32.34 5.51 0.18
CA TRP A 76 30.98 5.04 -0.09
C TRP A 76 30.15 4.97 1.18
N LEU A 77 28.90 5.42 1.10
CA LEU A 77 27.92 5.34 2.19
C LEU A 77 27.13 4.04 2.08
N SER A 78 26.94 3.36 3.21
CA SER A 78 26.08 2.18 3.33
C SER A 78 25.02 2.42 4.41
N PHE A 79 23.78 2.01 4.10
CA PHE A 79 22.62 2.18 4.94
C PHE A 79 22.19 0.83 5.51
N ALA A 80 22.40 0.63 6.81
CA ALA A 80 21.96 -0.57 7.49
C ALA A 80 20.62 -0.33 8.17
N TRP A 81 19.57 -0.96 7.66
CA TRP A 81 18.20 -0.87 8.15
C TRP A 81 17.98 -1.77 9.36
N TYR A 82 17.15 -1.32 10.30
CA TYR A 82 16.78 -2.05 11.50
C TYR A 82 15.36 -1.68 11.98
N ILE A 83 14.77 -2.52 12.83
CA ILE A 83 13.47 -2.23 13.46
C ILE A 83 13.63 -1.21 14.58
N ASN A 84 12.90 -0.10 14.49
CA ASN A 84 12.84 0.93 15.52
C ASN A 84 11.83 0.56 16.61
N THR A 85 12.28 -0.26 17.56
CA THR A 85 11.45 -0.80 18.65
C THR A 85 10.74 0.26 19.49
N ASN A 86 11.29 1.47 19.58
CA ASN A 86 10.73 2.56 20.39
C ASN A 86 9.40 3.09 19.84
N LYS A 87 9.18 2.94 18.54
CA LYS A 87 8.02 3.46 17.82
C LYS A 87 6.99 2.37 17.49
N VAL A 88 7.35 1.10 17.66
CA VAL A 88 6.44 -0.04 17.43
C VAL A 88 5.15 0.08 18.23
N PRO A 89 5.13 0.40 19.55
CA PRO A 89 3.87 0.55 20.28
C PRO A 89 2.93 1.60 19.69
N GLN A 90 3.47 2.72 19.21
CA GLN A 90 2.70 3.81 18.59
C GLN A 90 2.07 3.36 17.25
N PHE A 91 2.79 2.52 16.50
CA PHE A 91 2.25 1.91 15.30
C PHE A 91 1.10 0.93 15.61
N PHE A 92 1.18 0.17 16.69
CA PHE A 92 0.09 -0.73 17.10
C PHE A 92 -1.18 0.06 17.43
N ASP A 93 -1.07 1.17 18.15
CA ASP A 93 -2.20 2.03 18.46
C ASP A 93 -2.79 2.67 17.19
N TYR A 94 -1.93 3.06 16.24
CA TYR A 94 -2.35 3.56 14.93
C TYR A 94 -3.11 2.49 14.12
N VAL A 95 -2.64 1.24 14.07
CA VAL A 95 -3.37 0.19 13.35
C VAL A 95 -4.70 -0.10 14.04
N LYS A 96 -4.76 -0.12 15.36
CA LYS A 96 -6.03 -0.31 16.10
C LYS A 96 -7.04 0.80 15.80
N SER A 97 -6.63 2.06 15.81
CA SER A 97 -7.52 3.18 15.46
C SER A 97 -7.93 3.14 13.99
N ALA A 98 -7.00 2.87 13.08
CA ALA A 98 -7.29 2.71 11.66
C ALA A 98 -8.24 1.53 11.38
N SER A 99 -8.15 0.44 12.14
CA SER A 99 -9.05 -0.72 12.01
C SER A 99 -10.45 -0.41 12.50
N THR A 100 -10.59 0.46 13.49
CA THR A 100 -11.88 0.93 14.01
C THR A 100 -12.56 1.89 13.01
N ASP A 101 -11.77 2.61 12.22
CA ASP A 101 -12.26 3.53 11.18
C ASP A 101 -12.62 2.86 9.85
N LYS A 102 -12.17 1.63 9.60
CA LYS A 102 -12.41 0.88 8.34
C LYS A 102 -13.87 0.49 8.10
N THR A 103 -14.76 0.57 9.09
CA THR A 103 -16.18 0.24 8.88
C THR A 103 -16.93 1.33 8.13
N VAL A 104 -16.35 2.52 7.97
CA VAL A 104 -17.02 3.63 7.29
C VAL A 104 -16.02 4.35 6.41
N LEU A 105 -16.23 4.31 5.09
CA LEU A 105 -15.69 5.32 4.18
C LEU A 105 -16.11 6.69 4.72
N LYS A 106 -15.21 7.35 5.47
CA LYS A 106 -15.48 8.56 6.25
C LYS A 106 -15.67 9.84 5.42
N ASP A 107 -15.59 9.73 4.10
CA ASP A 107 -15.80 10.86 3.20
C ASP A 107 -17.18 10.79 2.54
N ASP A 108 -17.80 11.95 2.35
CA ASP A 108 -18.93 12.15 1.43
C ASP A 108 -18.50 11.97 -0.04
N CYS A 109 -17.24 11.61 -0.30
CA CYS A 109 -16.69 11.36 -1.61
C CYS A 109 -17.25 10.07 -2.22
N ASN A 110 -17.67 10.16 -3.48
CA ASN A 110 -18.12 9.03 -4.29
C ASN A 110 -17.02 8.45 -5.19
N ASP A 111 -15.84 9.08 -5.18
CA ASP A 111 -14.79 8.85 -6.17
C ASP A 111 -13.53 8.29 -5.49
N TYR A 112 -13.19 7.06 -5.85
CA TYR A 112 -11.98 6.39 -5.43
C TYR A 112 -11.15 6.02 -6.65
N PHE A 113 -9.87 5.69 -6.46
CA PHE A 113 -8.96 5.45 -7.57
C PHE A 113 -8.10 4.20 -7.31
N VAL A 114 -7.83 3.41 -8.36
CA VAL A 114 -6.98 2.22 -8.28
C VAL A 114 -6.02 2.17 -9.47
N CYS A 115 -4.86 1.54 -9.28
CA CYS A 115 -3.95 1.28 -10.39
C CYS A 115 -4.24 -0.10 -11.00
N ASN A 116 -4.87 -0.18 -12.18
CA ASN A 116 -5.19 -1.48 -12.80
C ASN A 116 -3.97 -2.40 -13.03
N SER A 117 -2.75 -1.85 -13.12
CA SER A 117 -1.53 -2.64 -13.28
C SER A 117 -0.92 -3.14 -11.98
N CYS A 118 -1.20 -2.49 -10.85
CA CYS A 118 -0.58 -2.84 -9.57
C CYS A 118 -1.59 -3.29 -8.52
N TYR A 119 -2.88 -3.06 -8.76
CA TYR A 119 -3.95 -3.33 -7.80
C TYR A 119 -3.98 -4.80 -7.40
N ASP A 120 -3.73 -5.73 -8.32
CA ASP A 120 -3.72 -7.15 -7.97
C ASP A 120 -2.58 -7.54 -7.02
N GLU A 121 -1.49 -6.78 -7.04
CA GLU A 121 -0.31 -7.02 -6.20
C GLU A 121 -0.36 -6.26 -4.87
N ASN A 122 -0.90 -5.03 -4.88
CA ASN A 122 -0.84 -4.12 -3.74
C ASN A 122 -2.20 -3.80 -3.10
N LYS A 123 -3.30 -4.12 -3.77
CA LYS A 123 -4.70 -3.87 -3.34
C LYS A 123 -4.96 -2.43 -2.87
N PHE A 124 -4.19 -1.46 -3.35
CA PHE A 124 -4.33 -0.05 -2.95
C PHE A 124 -5.51 0.63 -3.63
N ILE A 125 -6.30 1.31 -2.80
CA ILE A 125 -7.37 2.21 -3.20
C ILE A 125 -7.00 3.59 -2.67
N PHE A 126 -6.99 4.57 -3.57
CA PHE A 126 -6.67 5.96 -3.28
C PHE A 126 -7.97 6.75 -3.16
N THR A 127 -8.06 7.64 -2.17
CA THR A 127 -9.10 8.68 -2.13
C THR A 127 -8.86 9.70 -3.24
N PHE A 128 -9.85 10.56 -3.50
CA PHE A 128 -9.68 11.66 -4.46
C PHE A 128 -8.47 12.53 -4.10
N ASP A 129 -8.33 12.96 -2.85
CA ASP A 129 -7.22 13.83 -2.43
C ASP A 129 -5.86 13.16 -2.62
N ALA A 130 -5.73 11.88 -2.23
CA ALA A 130 -4.49 11.12 -2.44
C ALA A 130 -4.16 10.93 -3.93
N ALA A 131 -5.20 10.73 -4.76
CA ALA A 131 -5.04 10.66 -6.20
C ALA A 131 -4.65 12.03 -6.77
N TYR A 132 -5.25 13.13 -6.30
CA TYR A 132 -4.94 14.49 -6.71
C TYR A 132 -3.50 14.89 -6.37
N GLU A 133 -3.05 14.63 -5.15
CA GLU A 133 -1.67 14.89 -4.71
C GLU A 133 -0.63 14.12 -5.55
N SER A 134 -1.00 12.94 -6.03
CA SER A 134 -0.15 12.12 -6.91
C SER A 134 -0.35 12.41 -8.40
N ASN A 135 -1.06 13.49 -8.76
CA ASN A 135 -1.43 13.82 -10.14
C ASN A 135 -2.11 12.66 -10.89
N PHE A 136 -2.91 11.87 -10.17
CA PHE A 136 -3.57 10.65 -10.60
C PHE A 136 -2.60 9.62 -11.18
N ARG A 137 -1.38 9.55 -10.65
CA ARG A 137 -0.36 8.58 -11.06
C ARG A 137 -0.03 7.62 -9.93
N CYS A 138 0.06 6.34 -10.29
CA CYS A 138 0.48 5.29 -9.38
C CYS A 138 1.94 5.53 -8.96
N ASN A 139 2.17 5.64 -7.65
CA ASN A 139 3.51 5.76 -7.08
C ASN A 139 4.41 4.53 -7.29
N VAL A 140 3.89 3.41 -7.82
CA VAL A 140 4.65 2.18 -8.08
C VAL A 140 5.10 2.09 -9.54
N CYS A 141 4.18 2.26 -10.49
CA CYS A 141 4.47 2.06 -11.92
C CYS A 141 4.35 3.34 -12.75
N ASN A 142 4.04 4.47 -12.13
CA ASN A 142 3.83 5.78 -12.76
C ASN A 142 2.69 5.84 -13.81
N LYS A 143 1.93 4.74 -13.95
CA LYS A 143 0.74 4.68 -14.80
C LYS A 143 -0.43 5.43 -14.16
N GLN A 144 -1.38 5.82 -14.99
CA GLN A 144 -2.56 6.55 -14.56
C GLN A 144 -3.47 5.69 -13.66
N LEU A 145 -4.02 6.29 -12.62
CA LEU A 145 -5.02 5.68 -11.76
C LEU A 145 -6.39 5.71 -12.47
N SER A 146 -7.18 4.66 -12.26
CA SER A 146 -8.54 4.51 -12.78
C SER A 146 -9.54 4.80 -11.68
N ARG A 147 -10.51 5.67 -11.98
CA ARG A 147 -11.62 5.98 -11.08
C ARG A 147 -12.53 4.75 -10.89
N ILE A 148 -12.94 4.52 -9.66
CA ILE A 148 -13.99 3.58 -9.26
C ILE A 148 -14.99 4.31 -8.36
N ASP A 149 -16.23 3.85 -8.36
CA ASP A 149 -17.24 4.36 -7.45
C ASP A 149 -17.10 3.80 -6.03
N ARG A 150 -17.84 4.40 -5.09
CA ARG A 150 -17.91 4.00 -3.69
C ARG A 150 -18.34 2.54 -3.50
N GLU A 151 -19.31 2.06 -4.27
CA GLU A 151 -19.80 0.69 -4.13
C GLU A 151 -18.70 -0.31 -4.50
N LYS A 152 -18.05 -0.10 -5.64
CA LYS A 152 -16.91 -0.90 -6.07
C LYS A 152 -15.75 -0.79 -5.08
N ALA A 153 -15.43 0.39 -4.56
CA ALA A 153 -14.41 0.54 -3.53
C ALA A 153 -14.75 -0.28 -2.27
N ASN A 154 -16.00 -0.24 -1.80
CA ASN A 154 -16.46 -1.07 -0.68
C ASN A 154 -16.29 -2.56 -0.97
N THR A 155 -16.75 -3.05 -2.13
CA THR A 155 -16.60 -4.48 -2.49
C THR A 155 -15.14 -4.93 -2.51
N LEU A 156 -14.25 -4.05 -2.97
CA LEU A 156 -12.81 -4.30 -3.02
C LEU A 156 -12.16 -4.30 -1.64
N ILE A 157 -12.69 -3.51 -0.68
CA ILE A 157 -12.23 -3.45 0.72
C ILE A 157 -12.74 -4.65 1.53
N SER A 158 -14.00 -5.06 1.32
CA SER A 158 -14.67 -6.11 2.10
C SER A 158 -14.25 -7.54 1.71
N GLY A 159 -13.71 -7.74 0.51
CA GLY A 159 -13.21 -9.03 0.04
C GLY A 159 -14.33 -10.02 -0.34
N ALA A 160 -14.47 -10.27 -1.65
CA ALA A 160 -15.10 -11.42 -2.31
C ALA A 160 -16.29 -12.11 -1.61
N GLY A 161 -17.51 -11.71 -2.00
CA GLY A 161 -18.74 -12.46 -1.79
C GLY A 161 -19.82 -12.06 -2.81
N ASP A 162 -20.10 -12.97 -3.73
CA ASP A 162 -21.29 -13.11 -4.57
C ASP A 162 -21.65 -12.11 -5.70
N SER A 163 -21.60 -12.69 -6.90
CA SER A 163 -22.20 -12.32 -8.19
C SER A 163 -23.60 -11.71 -8.16
N LYS A 164 -23.89 -10.93 -9.22
CA LYS A 164 -25.18 -10.40 -9.77
C LYS A 164 -25.36 -8.91 -9.49
N GLN A 165 -25.66 -8.02 -10.42
CA GLN A 165 -26.35 -8.12 -11.71
C GLN A 165 -25.99 -6.89 -12.58
N GLN A 166 -26.01 -7.09 -13.90
CA GLN A 166 -26.03 -6.03 -14.90
C GLN A 166 -27.23 -5.09 -14.70
N LYS A 167 -27.05 -3.81 -15.01
CA LYS A 167 -28.07 -3.05 -15.74
C LYS A 167 -27.43 -2.04 -16.70
N GLN A 168 -27.76 -2.24 -17.98
CA GLN A 168 -27.52 -1.35 -19.10
C GLN A 168 -28.30 -0.03 -18.95
N LEU A 169 -27.85 1.01 -19.65
CA LEU A 169 -28.72 2.00 -20.30
C LEU A 169 -27.99 2.51 -21.57
N PRO A 170 -28.70 3.04 -22.58
CA PRO A 170 -28.94 2.33 -23.82
C PRO A 170 -28.30 3.01 -25.03
N SER A 171 -28.38 2.28 -26.15
CA SER A 171 -28.12 2.67 -27.53
C SER A 171 -28.71 4.03 -27.93
N ASN A 172 -27.86 4.88 -28.51
CA ASN A 172 -28.28 5.99 -29.35
C ASN A 172 -28.78 5.45 -30.69
N GLU A 173 -30.04 5.74 -31.05
CA GLU A 173 -30.48 5.81 -32.44
C GLU A 173 -31.28 7.11 -32.67
N THR A 174 -30.65 7.99 -33.44
CA THR A 174 -31.15 8.93 -34.44
C THR A 174 -32.63 9.35 -34.47
N ALA A 175 -32.84 10.66 -34.50
CA ALA A 175 -33.88 11.27 -35.33
C ALA A 175 -33.26 12.41 -36.15
N ASN A 176 -33.27 12.25 -37.46
CA ASN A 176 -32.98 13.25 -38.48
C ASN A 176 -34.32 13.64 -39.11
N ALA A 177 -34.66 14.93 -39.19
CA ALA A 177 -35.68 15.44 -40.10
C ALA A 177 -35.52 16.96 -40.30
N ASN A 178 -35.29 17.32 -41.56
CA ASN A 178 -35.19 18.68 -42.10
C ASN A 178 -36.50 19.47 -41.99
N LEU A 179 -36.38 20.79 -41.83
CA LEU A 179 -37.30 21.79 -42.37
C LEU A 179 -36.47 23.01 -42.80
N PHE A 180 -36.05 23.03 -44.07
CA PHE A 180 -36.10 24.14 -45.03
C PHE A 180 -35.86 23.59 -46.43
#